data_AF-A0A327JUX2-F1
#
_entry.id   AF-A0A327JUX2-F1
#
_cell.length_a   1.000
_cell.length_b   1.000
_cell.length_c   1.000
_cell.angle_alpha   90.00
_cell.angle_beta   90.00
_cell.angle_gamma   90.00
#
_symmetry.space_group_name_H-M   'P 1'
#
loop_
_entity.id
_entity.type
_entity.pdbx_description
1 polymer ?
#
loop_
_entity_poly.entity_id
_entity_poly.type
_entity_poly.pdbx_seq_one_letter_code
_entity_poly.pdbx_strand_id
1 'polypeptide(L)'
;LRIRLLGRLVAAAATEGPVELGKLEAVATALHAAVLGPTGAPSARFRRTLAGAMVTLSRGRLTVEPAPARRAGRTAAGGPRGAGA
;
A
#
# COMPACT_ATOMS: atom_id res chain seq x y z
N LEU A 1 16.05 6.77 -4.31
CA LEU A 1 15.33 5.85 -5.23
C LEU A 1 14.91 6.60 -6.50
N ARG A 2 15.05 6.02 -7.71
CA ARG A 2 14.61 6.67 -8.97
C ARG A 2 13.11 6.46 -9.20
N ILE A 3 12.36 7.53 -9.45
CA ILE A 3 10.89 7.46 -9.57
C ILE A 3 10.40 6.52 -10.68
N ARG A 4 11.11 6.49 -11.82
CA ARG A 4 10.79 5.61 -12.95
C ARG A 4 10.90 4.12 -12.59
N LEU A 5 11.78 3.76 -11.64
CA LEU A 5 11.89 2.39 -11.17
C LEU A 5 10.68 2.02 -10.30
N LEU A 6 10.31 2.89 -9.35
CA LEU A 6 9.13 2.69 -8.51
C LEU A 6 7.86 2.58 -9.37
N GLY A 7 7.71 3.45 -10.37
CA GLY A 7 6.58 3.43 -11.30
C GLY A 7 6.46 2.09 -12.05
N ARG A 8 7.58 1.52 -12.51
CA ARG A 8 7.58 0.20 -13.16
C ARG A 8 7.21 -0.94 -12.22
N LEU A 9 7.73 -0.92 -10.99
CA LEU A 9 7.39 -1.93 -9.98
C LEU A 9 5.90 -1.88 -9.62
N VAL A 10 5.36 -0.66 -9.44
CA VAL A 10 3.93 -0.46 -9.17
C VAL A 10 3.10 -0.91 -10.37
N ALA A 11 3.44 -0.48 -11.59
CA ALA A 11 2.69 -0.85 -12.80
C ALA A 11 2.66 -2.36 -13.04
N ALA A 12 3.72 -3.09 -12.66
CA ALA A 12 3.76 -4.55 -12.77
C ALA A 12 2.82 -5.27 -11.78
N ALA A 13 2.45 -4.63 -10.67
CA ALA A 13 1.61 -5.22 -9.62
C ALA A 13 0.22 -4.56 -9.49
N ALA A 14 0.02 -3.43 -10.15
CA ALA A 14 -1.21 -2.65 -10.12
C ALA A 14 -2.36 -3.42 -10.77
N THR A 15 -3.54 -3.33 -10.16
CA THR A 15 -4.76 -4.01 -10.63
C THR A 15 -5.81 -3.00 -11.11
N GLU A 16 -5.62 -1.72 -10.84
CA GLU A 16 -6.62 -0.66 -11.06
C GLU A 16 -6.23 0.32 -12.20
N GLY A 17 -5.22 -0.02 -13.00
CA GLY A 17 -4.78 0.79 -14.14
C GLY A 17 -3.57 1.68 -13.86
N PRO A 18 -3.26 2.64 -14.76
CA PRO A 18 -2.03 3.43 -14.69
C PRO A 18 -2.04 4.36 -13.47
N VAL A 19 -0.89 4.44 -12.81
CA VAL A 19 -0.69 5.30 -11.64
C VAL A 19 -0.48 6.76 -12.05
N GLU A 20 -1.19 7.67 -11.39
CA GLU A 20 -0.95 9.11 -11.53
C GLU A 20 0.44 9.49 -10.99
N LEU A 21 1.17 10.33 -11.73
CA LEU A 21 2.54 10.72 -11.39
C LEU A 21 2.62 11.40 -10.01
N GLY A 22 1.70 12.32 -9.69
CA GLY A 22 1.71 13.01 -8.40
C GLY A 22 1.54 12.07 -7.19
N LYS A 23 0.73 11.00 -7.33
CA LYS A 23 0.59 9.98 -6.28
C LYS A 23 1.85 9.12 -6.15
N LEU A 24 2.50 8.82 -7.28
CA LEU A 24 3.77 8.12 -7.30
C LEU A 24 4.89 8.93 -6.64
N GLU A 25 4.95 10.23 -6.89
CA GLU A 25 5.90 11.16 -6.26
C GLU A 25 5.72 11.23 -4.75
N ALA A 26 4.48 11.37 -4.28
CA ALA A 26 4.17 11.39 -2.85
C ALA A 26 4.63 10.10 -2.14
N VAL A 27 4.39 8.93 -2.75
CA VAL A 27 4.85 7.64 -2.22
C VAL A 27 6.38 7.54 -2.25
N ALA A 28 7.02 8.02 -3.32
CA ALA A 28 8.48 8.01 -3.43
C ALA A 28 9.15 8.87 -2.34
N THR A 29 8.62 10.06 -2.07
CA THR A 29 9.09 10.96 -1.00
C THR A 29 8.94 10.31 0.37
N ALA A 30 7.77 9.74 0.67
CA ALA A 30 7.54 9.08 1.95
C ALA A 30 8.41 7.82 2.13
N LEU A 31 8.64 7.06 1.05
CA LEU A 31 9.55 5.92 1.06
C LEU A 31 11.00 6.36 1.29
N HIS A 32 11.44 7.45 0.67
CA HIS A 32 12.77 8.01 0.87
C HIS A 32 13.00 8.39 2.35
N ALA A 33 12.02 9.07 2.96
CA ALA A 33 12.07 9.40 4.38
C ALA A 33 12.15 8.15 5.28
N ALA A 34 11.39 7.08 4.95
CA ALA A 34 11.43 5.82 5.69
C ALA A 34 12.77 5.08 5.57
N VAL A 35 13.46 5.21 4.44
CA VAL A 35 14.81 4.65 4.25
C VAL A 35 15.85 5.39 5.08
N LEU A 36 15.80 6.74 5.10
CA LEU A 36 16.82 7.53 5.78
C LEU A 36 16.70 7.48 7.30
N GLY A 37 15.47 7.46 7.83
CA GLY A 37 15.20 7.44 9.27
C GLY A 37 15.84 8.58 10.09
N PRO A 38 15.49 8.74 11.37
CA PRO A 38 16.11 9.77 12.22
C PRO A 38 17.57 9.47 12.57
N THR A 39 17.98 8.20 12.53
CA THR A 39 19.28 7.72 13.02
C THR A 39 20.16 7.11 11.92
N GLY A 40 19.81 7.26 10.64
CA GLY A 40 20.53 6.60 9.54
C GLY A 40 20.29 5.09 9.42
N ALA A 41 19.51 4.51 10.36
CA ALA A 41 18.98 3.16 10.25
C ALA A 41 17.58 3.19 9.60
N PRO A 42 17.18 2.18 8.81
CA PRO A 42 15.84 2.09 8.24
C PRO A 42 14.78 2.19 9.34
N SER A 43 14.17 3.36 9.45
CA SER A 43 13.24 3.68 10.53
C SER A 43 11.83 3.47 10.03
N ALA A 44 11.11 2.62 10.76
CA ALA A 44 9.70 2.30 10.60
C ALA A 44 9.35 1.48 9.34
N ARG A 45 8.45 0.54 9.59
CA ARG A 45 7.75 -0.22 8.55
C ARG A 45 6.97 0.78 7.69
N PHE A 46 7.35 0.92 6.43
CA PHE A 46 6.55 1.66 5.44
C PHE A 46 5.55 0.72 4.81
N ARG A 47 4.29 1.13 4.69
CA ARG A 47 3.28 0.37 3.94
C ARG A 47 2.23 1.32 3.36
N ARG A 48 2.08 1.33 2.03
CA ARG A 48 1.12 2.19 1.30
C ARG A 48 0.57 1.42 0.11
N THR A 49 -0.68 1.68 -0.26
CA THR A 49 -1.30 1.15 -1.49
C THR A 49 -1.32 2.23 -2.58
N LEU A 50 -1.09 1.84 -3.83
CA LEU A 50 -1.09 2.71 -5.00
C LEU A 50 -1.60 1.95 -6.24
N ALA A 51 -2.70 2.40 -6.85
CA ALA A 51 -3.32 1.77 -8.04
C ALA A 51 -3.57 0.25 -7.88
N GLY A 52 -4.01 -0.18 -6.69
CA GLY A 52 -4.20 -1.60 -6.40
C GLY A 52 -2.90 -2.40 -6.23
N ALA A 53 -1.74 -1.76 -6.03
CA ALA A 53 -0.48 -2.38 -5.61
C ALA A 53 -0.09 -1.95 -4.20
N MET A 54 0.37 -2.87 -3.37
CA MET A 54 0.92 -2.63 -2.03
C MET A 54 2.43 -2.45 -2.09
N VAL A 55 2.93 -1.30 -1.63
CA VAL A 55 4.36 -0.99 -1.48
C VAL A 55 4.73 -1.08 -0.01
N THR A 56 5.64 -1.99 0.35
CA THR A 56 6.08 -2.20 1.73
C THR A 56 7.60 -2.08 1.85
N LEU A 57 8.10 -1.29 2.81
CA LEU A 57 9.49 -1.34 3.26
C LEU A 57 9.52 -1.97 4.65
N SER A 58 10.23 -3.09 4.78
CA SER A 58 10.42 -3.76 6.07
C SER A 58 11.80 -4.37 6.14
N ARG A 59 12.51 -4.16 7.25
CA ARG A 59 13.87 -4.71 7.49
C ARG A 59 14.82 -4.44 6.32
N GLY A 60 14.78 -3.23 5.75
CA GLY A 60 15.59 -2.84 4.59
C GLY A 60 15.17 -3.46 3.25
N ARG A 61 14.08 -4.24 3.20
CA ARG A 61 13.55 -4.86 1.98
C ARG A 61 12.32 -4.12 1.49
N LEU A 62 12.35 -3.68 0.23
CA LEU A 62 11.21 -3.13 -0.49
C LEU A 62 10.48 -4.25 -1.22
N THR A 63 9.19 -4.42 -0.97
CA THR A 63 8.30 -5.33 -1.71
C THR A 63 7.18 -4.54 -2.37
N VAL A 64 6.82 -4.96 -3.58
CA VAL A 64 5.67 -4.45 -4.33
C VAL A 64 4.87 -5.65 -4.80
N GLU A 65 3.64 -5.77 -4.33
CA GLU A 65 2.74 -6.90 -4.58
C GLU A 65 1.34 -6.37 -4.89
N PRO A 66 0.47 -7.13 -5.57
CA PRO A 66 -0.94 -6.75 -5.70
C PRO A 66 -1.54 -6.47 -4.33
N ALA A 67 -2.34 -5.41 -4.23
CA ALA A 67 -3.00 -5.07 -2.99
C ALA A 67 -3.88 -6.25 -2.56
N PRO A 68 -3.80 -6.69 -1.30
CA PRO A 68 -4.64 -7.78 -0.83
C PRO A 68 -6.10 -7.40 -1.03
N ALA A 69 -6.91 -8.36 -1.48
CA ALA A 69 -8.35 -8.17 -1.63
C ALA A 69 -8.88 -7.49 -0.36
N ARG A 70 -9.57 -6.35 -0.53
CA ARG A 70 -10.23 -5.69 0.60
C ARG A 70 -11.05 -6.77 1.26
N ARG A 71 -10.72 -7.10 2.52
CA ARG A 71 -11.65 -7.86 3.35
C ARG A 71 -12.92 -7.03 3.32
N ALA A 72 -13.92 -7.48 2.56
CA ALA A 72 -15.27 -6.98 2.69
C ALA A 72 -15.50 -7.03 4.19
N GLY A 73 -15.66 -5.87 4.82
CA GLY A 73 -16.01 -5.84 6.22
C GLY A 73 -17.14 -6.84 6.39
N ARG A 74 -17.15 -7.59 7.49
CA ARG A 74 -18.40 -8.16 7.97
C ARG A 74 -19.39 -7.00 7.93
N THR A 75 -20.17 -6.90 6.87
CA THR A 75 -21.46 -6.28 6.92
C THR A 75 -22.12 -7.15 7.96
N ALA A 76 -22.25 -6.59 9.17
CA ALA A 76 -23.06 -7.19 10.19
C ALA A 76 -24.41 -7.42 9.52
N ALA A 77 -24.66 -8.66 9.12
CA ALA A 77 -25.98 -9.14 8.85
C ALA A 77 -26.71 -9.06 10.19
N GLY A 78 -27.19 -7.86 10.51
CA GLY A 78 -28.37 -7.70 11.35
C GLY A 78 -29.51 -8.33 10.58
N GLY A 79 -29.57 -9.66 10.61
CA GLY A 79 -30.76 -10.38 10.22
C GLY A 79 -31.88 -9.98 11.18
N PRO A 80 -33.11 -9.78 10.69
CA PRO A 80 -34.24 -9.50 11.57
C PRO A 80 -34.43 -10.73 12.46
N ARG A 81 -34.15 -10.59 13.76
CA ARG A 81 -34.59 -11.60 14.72
C ARG A 81 -36.10 -11.44 14.84
N GLY A 82 -36.79 -12.42 14.25
CA GLY A 82 -38.23 -12.56 14.26
C GLY A 82 -38.81 -12.69 15.67
N ALA A 83 -40.11 -12.51 15.70
CA ALA A 83 -41.02 -12.67 16.81
C ALA A 83 -40.88 -14.00 17.56
N GLY A 84 -41.25 -13.98 18.84
CA GLY A 84 -41.50 -15.18 19.63
C GLY A 84 -41.34 -14.98 21.14
N ALA A 85 -42.35 -14.39 21.78
CA ALA A 85 -42.90 -14.74 23.10
C ALA A 85 -43.97 -13.71 23.49
#